data_AF-A0AAV5KSX8-F1
#
_entry.id   AF-A0AAV5KSX8-F1
#
_cell.length_a   1.000
_cell.length_b   1.000
_cell.length_c   1.000
_cell.angle_alpha   90.00
_cell.angle_beta   90.00
_cell.angle_gamma   90.00
#
_symmetry.space_group_name_H-M   'P 1'
#
loop_
_entity.id
_entity.type
_entity.pdbx_description
1 polymer ?
#
loop_
_entity_poly.entity_id
_entity_poly.type
_entity_poly.pdbx_seq_one_letter_code
_entity_poly.pdbx_strand_id
1 'polypeptide(L)'
;MLLWGTSRLTLMKKEIEGNELSYSRSGSHDLWPSTSNYVLQVVSSKNSESPLVYLYFLDSCGGTYPEVISSAQVEWFQHQSAEINPDSSVPELIFWHIPSKAYEEVAPKSGIDKPCVGSINKESVAAQDAELGIMKILEARPSVKVSS
;
A
#
# COMPACT_ATOMS: atom_id res chain seq x y z
N MET A 1 -24.28 14.91 -23.69
CA MET A 1 -24.55 15.07 -22.25
C MET A 1 -23.39 14.44 -21.49
N LEU A 2 -22.45 15.24 -20.98
CA LEU A 2 -21.31 14.75 -20.20
C LEU A 2 -21.78 14.62 -18.75
N LEU A 3 -21.94 13.40 -18.26
CA LEU A 3 -22.12 13.16 -16.82
C LEU A 3 -20.78 13.39 -16.15
N TRP A 4 -20.60 14.51 -15.45
CA TRP A 4 -19.45 14.69 -14.58
C TRP A 4 -19.60 13.73 -13.40
N GLY A 5 -18.73 12.72 -13.36
CA GLY A 5 -18.65 11.79 -12.24
C GLY A 5 -18.30 12.52 -10.94
N THR A 6 -18.75 11.98 -9.81
CA THR A 6 -18.34 12.50 -8.50
C THR A 6 -16.84 12.29 -8.32
N SER A 7 -16.09 13.36 -7.99
CA SER A 7 -14.64 13.23 -7.78
C SER A 7 -14.32 12.32 -6.60
N ARG A 8 -13.17 11.64 -6.64
CA ARG A 8 -12.68 10.81 -5.52
C ARG A 8 -12.61 11.60 -4.21
N LEU A 9 -12.15 12.86 -4.27
CA LEU A 9 -12.08 13.74 -3.11
C LEU A 9 -13.47 13.96 -2.50
N THR A 10 -14.47 14.20 -3.34
CA THR A 10 -15.86 14.37 -2.90
C THR A 10 -16.42 13.08 -2.29
N LEU A 11 -16.10 11.91 -2.86
CA LEU A 11 -16.52 10.62 -2.30
C LEU A 11 -15.89 10.38 -0.91
N MET A 12 -14.57 10.55 -0.80
CA MET A 12 -13.86 10.37 0.47
C MET A 12 -14.33 11.36 1.53
N LYS A 13 -14.58 12.62 1.15
CA LYS A 13 -15.12 13.63 2.07
C LYS A 13 -16.48 13.20 2.62
N LYS A 14 -17.39 12.73 1.75
CA LYS A 14 -18.70 12.22 2.16
C LYS A 14 -18.60 10.99 3.06
N GLU A 15 -17.66 10.09 2.78
CA GLU A 15 -17.42 8.91 3.62
C GLU A 15 -16.92 9.32 5.02
N ILE A 16 -15.96 10.23 5.10
CA ILE A 16 -15.40 10.70 6.39
C ILE A 16 -16.44 11.49 7.19
N GLU A 17 -17.21 12.37 6.54
CA GLU A 17 -18.19 13.24 7.21
C GLU A 17 -19.52 12.53 7.50
N GLY A 18 -19.90 11.54 6.71
CA GLY A 18 -21.22 10.92 6.73
C GLY A 18 -21.28 9.52 7.37
N ASN A 19 -20.14 8.90 7.68
CA ASN A 19 -20.08 7.58 8.29
C ASN A 19 -19.35 7.64 9.65
N GLU A 20 -20.11 7.53 10.73
CA GLU A 20 -19.59 7.54 12.11
C GLU A 20 -18.63 6.37 12.41
N LEU A 21 -18.69 5.30 11.63
CA LEU A 21 -17.80 4.14 11.75
C LEU A 21 -16.53 4.26 10.89
N SER A 22 -16.38 5.35 10.14
CA SER A 22 -15.20 5.59 9.33
C SER A 22 -14.01 6.00 10.20
N TYR A 23 -12.93 5.24 10.10
CA TYR A 23 -11.64 5.59 10.70
C TYR A 23 -10.74 6.36 9.72
N SER A 24 -11.22 6.63 8.51
CA SER A 24 -10.48 7.37 7.49
C SER A 24 -10.28 8.82 7.92
N ARG A 25 -9.12 9.39 7.59
CA ARG A 25 -8.78 10.78 7.92
C ARG A 25 -8.05 11.42 6.75
N SER A 26 -8.12 12.75 6.66
CA SER A 26 -7.25 13.50 5.76
C SER A 26 -5.79 13.30 6.19
N GLY A 27 -4.98 12.74 5.28
CA GLY A 27 -3.53 12.59 5.49
C GLY A 27 -2.77 13.90 5.25
N SER A 28 -1.44 13.86 5.46
CA SER A 28 -0.57 15.00 5.13
C SER A 28 -0.65 15.35 3.64
N HIS A 29 -0.57 16.63 3.32
CA HIS A 29 -0.47 17.11 1.94
C HIS A 29 0.79 16.59 1.22
N ASP A 30 1.85 16.29 1.98
CA ASP A 30 3.12 15.79 1.45
C ASP A 30 2.99 14.38 0.88
N LEU A 31 1.96 13.63 1.28
CA LEU A 31 1.68 12.29 0.78
C LEU A 31 0.94 12.28 -0.56
N TRP A 32 0.61 13.43 -1.14
CA TRP A 32 -0.08 13.50 -2.43
C TRP A 32 0.82 13.01 -3.59
N PRO A 33 0.32 12.22 -4.58
CA PRO A 33 -1.05 11.75 -4.77
C PRO A 33 -1.27 10.34 -4.21
N SER A 34 -1.09 10.13 -2.90
CA SER A 34 -1.42 8.87 -2.26
C SER A 34 -2.77 8.92 -1.57
N THR A 35 -3.52 7.83 -1.70
CA THR A 35 -4.72 7.55 -0.91
C THR A 35 -4.49 6.26 -0.16
N SER A 36 -4.94 6.19 1.10
CA SER A 36 -5.01 4.92 1.84
C SER A 36 -3.66 4.32 2.30
N ASN A 37 -2.68 5.14 2.71
CA ASN A 37 -1.56 4.62 3.52
C ASN A 37 -2.01 4.48 4.97
N TYR A 38 -1.90 3.28 5.52
CA TYR A 38 -2.19 3.04 6.93
C TYR A 38 -1.38 1.88 7.47
N VAL A 39 -1.22 1.87 8.79
CA VAL A 39 -0.62 0.77 9.53
C VAL A 39 -1.67 0.21 10.49
N LEU A 40 -1.81 -1.11 10.52
CA LEU A 40 -2.64 -1.81 11.49
C LEU A 40 -1.74 -2.51 12.51
N GLN A 41 -2.04 -2.26 13.78
CA GLN A 41 -1.43 -2.97 14.88
C GLN A 41 -2.25 -4.22 15.19
N VAL A 42 -1.63 -5.39 15.14
CA VAL A 42 -2.26 -6.63 15.59
C VAL A 42 -1.78 -6.93 17.01
N VAL A 43 -2.72 -7.03 17.94
CA VAL A 43 -2.46 -7.32 19.36
C VAL A 43 -3.11 -8.63 19.78
N SER A 44 -2.60 -9.24 20.85
CA SER A 44 -3.24 -10.40 21.46
C SER A 44 -4.47 -9.97 22.25
N SER A 45 -5.54 -10.77 22.22
CA SER A 45 -6.67 -10.58 23.14
C SER A 45 -6.29 -10.76 24.62
N LYS A 46 -5.15 -11.42 24.89
CA LYS A 46 -4.63 -11.65 26.25
C LYS A 46 -3.66 -10.57 26.73
N ASN A 47 -3.04 -9.84 25.81
CA ASN A 47 -2.12 -8.74 26.12
C ASN A 47 -2.17 -7.72 24.97
N SER A 48 -2.81 -6.58 25.23
CA SER A 48 -2.94 -5.48 24.29
C SER A 48 -1.81 -4.45 24.36
N GLU A 49 -0.91 -4.56 25.34
CA GLU A 49 0.16 -3.58 25.57
C GLU A 49 1.30 -3.72 24.56
N SER A 50 1.47 -4.92 23.99
CA SER A 50 2.53 -5.21 23.01
C SER A 50 1.95 -5.67 21.68
N PRO A 51 2.34 -5.03 20.55
CA PRO A 51 2.01 -5.53 19.23
C PRO A 51 2.69 -6.87 18.95
N LEU A 52 1.97 -7.75 18.25
CA LEU A 52 2.51 -8.99 17.71
C LEU A 52 3.05 -8.80 16.29
N VAL A 53 2.41 -7.96 15.49
CA VAL A 53 2.82 -7.63 14.12
C VAL A 53 2.25 -6.27 13.71
N TYR A 54 3.01 -5.53 12.91
CA TYR A 54 2.54 -4.34 12.21
C TYR A 54 2.26 -4.66 10.73
N LEU A 55 1.08 -4.31 10.26
CA LEU A 55 0.68 -4.49 8.86
C LEU A 55 0.63 -3.11 8.18
N TYR A 56 1.54 -2.86 7.25
CA TYR A 56 1.57 -1.63 6.46
C TYR A 56 0.88 -1.85 5.12
N PHE A 57 0.01 -0.91 4.76
CA PHE A 57 -0.66 -0.89 3.47
C PHE A 57 -0.28 0.39 2.75
N LEU A 58 0.28 0.24 1.55
CA LEU A 58 0.61 1.33 0.64
C LEU A 58 -0.17 1.11 -0.66
N ASP A 59 -0.80 2.17 -1.16
CA ASP A 59 -1.55 2.11 -2.41
C ASP A 59 -1.05 3.21 -3.35
N SER A 60 -0.77 2.85 -4.61
CA SER A 60 -0.38 3.76 -5.69
C SER A 60 -1.51 4.65 -6.16
N CYS A 61 -2.68 4.54 -5.51
CA CYS A 61 -3.93 5.11 -5.98
C CYS A 61 -4.37 4.44 -7.28
N GLY A 62 -5.21 5.12 -8.06
CA GLY A 62 -5.61 4.67 -9.38
C GLY A 62 -6.28 5.78 -10.18
N GLY A 63 -6.68 5.47 -11.41
CA GLY A 63 -7.24 6.44 -12.35
C GLY A 63 -6.13 7.11 -13.16
N THR A 64 -6.04 8.44 -13.12
CA THR A 64 -5.06 9.20 -13.92
C THR A 64 -3.73 9.45 -13.22
N TYR A 65 -3.51 8.86 -12.04
CA TYR A 65 -2.25 8.99 -11.31
C TYR A 65 -1.26 7.91 -11.77
N PRO A 66 0.05 8.20 -11.77
CA PRO A 66 1.06 7.20 -12.11
C PRO A 66 0.97 5.98 -11.20
N GLU A 67 1.21 4.80 -11.75
CA GLU A 67 1.17 3.53 -11.02
C GLU A 67 2.48 3.33 -10.28
N VAL A 68 2.70 4.07 -9.20
CA VAL A 68 3.96 4.03 -8.43
C VAL A 68 3.73 4.05 -6.93
N ILE A 69 4.62 3.42 -6.18
CA ILE A 69 4.82 3.75 -4.76
C ILE A 69 5.75 4.96 -4.70
N SER A 70 5.18 6.13 -4.41
CA SER A 70 5.90 7.42 -4.47
C SER A 70 6.98 7.55 -3.39
N SER A 71 8.00 8.38 -3.64
CA SER A 71 9.04 8.69 -2.64
C SER A 71 8.46 9.22 -1.33
N ALA A 72 7.37 10.00 -1.39
CA ALA A 72 6.68 10.48 -0.20
C ALA A 72 6.09 9.33 0.64
N GLN A 73 5.52 8.30 -0.01
CA GLN A 73 5.04 7.10 0.69
C GLN A 73 6.20 6.31 1.32
N VAL A 74 7.35 6.25 0.62
CA VAL A 74 8.57 5.62 1.13
C VAL A 74 9.05 6.35 2.40
N GLU A 75 9.15 7.67 2.37
CA GLU A 75 9.53 8.49 3.53
C GLU A 75 8.54 8.38 4.68
N TRP A 76 7.23 8.40 4.38
CA TRP A 76 6.19 8.17 5.38
C TRP A 76 6.34 6.82 6.07
N PHE A 77 6.54 5.74 5.31
CA PHE A 77 6.76 4.42 5.87
C PHE A 77 8.00 4.39 6.77
N GLN A 78 9.11 4.99 6.35
CA GLN A 78 10.33 5.05 7.16
C GLN A 78 10.09 5.77 8.49
N HIS A 79 9.46 6.95 8.45
CA HIS A 79 9.14 7.70 9.66
C HIS A 79 8.18 6.95 10.58
N GLN A 80 7.08 6.42 10.03
CA GLN A 80 6.10 5.69 10.83
C GLN A 80 6.68 4.42 11.45
N SER A 81 7.48 3.66 10.71
CA SER A 81 8.13 2.46 11.23
C SER A 81 9.16 2.80 12.32
N ALA A 82 9.97 3.85 12.13
CA ALA A 82 10.92 4.28 13.15
C ALA A 82 10.23 4.83 14.42
N GLU A 83 9.07 5.46 14.27
CA GLU A 83 8.28 5.99 15.38
C GLU A 83 7.66 4.88 16.24
N ILE A 84 7.02 3.88 15.60
CA ILE A 84 6.25 2.87 16.33
C ILE A 84 7.04 1.59 16.64
N ASN A 85 8.12 1.33 15.91
CA ASN A 85 8.95 0.12 16.04
C ASN A 85 10.45 0.47 15.90
N PRO A 86 11.00 1.37 16.75
CA PRO A 86 12.34 1.92 16.60
C PRO A 86 13.45 0.86 16.55
N ASP A 87 13.28 -0.22 17.32
CA ASP A 87 14.27 -1.30 17.41
C ASP A 87 14.03 -2.42 16.39
N SER A 88 13.02 -2.29 15.53
CA SER A 88 12.60 -3.33 14.57
C SER A 88 12.37 -4.71 15.24
N SER A 89 11.93 -4.70 16.51
CA SER A 89 11.80 -5.90 17.34
C SER A 89 10.50 -6.66 17.09
N VAL A 90 9.47 -5.94 16.63
CA VAL A 90 8.19 -6.50 16.21
C VAL A 90 8.24 -6.79 14.71
N PRO A 91 7.77 -7.96 14.25
CA PRO A 91 7.62 -8.26 12.82
C PRO A 91 6.75 -7.24 12.08
N GLU A 92 7.12 -6.94 10.85
CA GLU A 92 6.41 -6.01 9.97
C GLU A 92 6.08 -6.72 8.66
N LEU A 93 4.83 -6.61 8.23
CA LEU A 93 4.38 -7.09 6.92
C LEU A 93 3.94 -5.87 6.11
N ILE A 94 4.50 -5.72 4.93
CA ILE A 94 4.25 -4.57 4.06
C ILE A 94 3.54 -5.07 2.80
N PHE A 95 2.39 -4.48 2.52
CA PHE A 95 1.55 -4.79 1.37
C PHE A 95 1.40 -3.57 0.47
N TRP A 96 1.53 -3.78 -0.83
CA TRP A 96 1.10 -2.80 -1.82
C TRP A 96 0.49 -3.49 -3.03
N HIS A 97 -0.44 -2.80 -3.69
CA HIS A 97 -1.34 -3.41 -4.66
C HIS A 97 -0.67 -3.76 -5.99
N ILE A 98 0.21 -2.89 -6.49
CA ILE A 98 0.85 -3.04 -7.81
C ILE A 98 2.23 -3.72 -7.68
N PRO A 99 2.52 -4.79 -8.44
CA PRO A 99 3.80 -5.46 -8.34
C PRO A 99 4.98 -4.57 -8.78
N SER A 100 6.20 -4.90 -8.33
CA SER A 100 7.42 -4.23 -8.79
C SER A 100 7.66 -4.44 -10.29
N LYS A 101 8.54 -3.64 -10.88
CA LYS A 101 8.96 -3.78 -12.29
C LYS A 101 9.53 -5.15 -12.61
N ALA A 102 10.12 -5.82 -11.62
CA ALA A 102 10.61 -7.20 -11.77
C ALA A 102 9.50 -8.18 -12.20
N TYR A 103 8.23 -7.85 -11.96
CA TYR A 103 7.11 -8.64 -12.44
C TYR A 103 7.06 -8.74 -13.95
N GLU A 104 7.44 -7.70 -14.71
CA GLU A 104 7.42 -7.73 -16.18
C GLU A 104 8.31 -8.85 -16.74
N GLU A 105 9.41 -9.16 -16.05
CA GLU A 105 10.37 -10.20 -16.45
C GLU A 105 9.84 -11.61 -16.17
N VAL A 106 9.09 -11.79 -15.08
CA VAL A 106 8.60 -13.09 -14.59
C VAL A 106 7.12 -13.33 -14.91
N ALA A 107 6.41 -12.32 -15.42
CA ALA A 107 5.00 -12.41 -15.75
C ALA A 107 4.77 -13.54 -16.76
N PRO A 108 3.68 -14.32 -16.60
CA PRO A 108 3.31 -15.34 -17.57
C PRO A 108 3.17 -14.74 -18.96
N LYS A 109 4.06 -15.14 -19.89
CA LYS A 109 4.06 -14.65 -21.28
C LYS A 109 2.93 -15.27 -22.11
N SER A 110 2.40 -16.41 -21.67
CA SER A 110 1.25 -17.10 -22.25
C SER A 110 0.01 -16.87 -21.38
N GLY A 111 -1.16 -16.86 -22.01
CA GLY A 111 -2.43 -16.64 -21.34
C GLY A 111 -2.63 -17.59 -20.14
N ILE A 112 -3.19 -17.05 -19.07
CA ILE A 112 -3.47 -17.81 -17.86
C ILE A 112 -4.59 -18.82 -18.15
N ASP A 113 -4.35 -20.10 -17.85
CA ASP A 113 -5.35 -21.16 -17.99
C ASP A 113 -6.58 -20.87 -17.11
N LYS A 114 -7.77 -21.00 -17.71
CA LYS A 114 -9.04 -20.75 -17.02
C LYS A 114 -9.45 -21.98 -16.20
N PRO A 115 -10.11 -21.80 -15.04
CA PRO A 115 -10.58 -20.52 -14.48
C PRO A 115 -9.54 -19.87 -13.57
N CYS A 116 -9.23 -18.59 -13.82
CA CYS A 116 -8.48 -17.76 -12.88
C CYS A 116 -9.38 -16.68 -12.29
N VAL A 117 -9.61 -16.81 -10.98
CA VAL A 117 -10.60 -16.04 -10.21
C VAL A 117 -10.26 -14.54 -10.13
N GLY A 118 -9.02 -14.14 -10.44
CA GLY A 118 -8.60 -12.73 -10.51
C GLY A 118 -8.71 -12.07 -11.89
N SER A 119 -8.97 -12.82 -12.97
CA SER A 119 -8.93 -12.30 -14.35
C SER A 119 -10.33 -12.14 -14.96
N ILE A 120 -11.35 -11.89 -14.14
CA ILE A 120 -12.77 -11.82 -14.54
C ILE A 120 -12.99 -10.78 -15.65
N ASN A 121 -12.25 -9.66 -15.61
CA ASN A 121 -12.34 -8.57 -16.59
C ASN A 121 -11.36 -8.70 -17.78
N LYS A 122 -10.52 -9.76 -17.82
CA LYS A 122 -9.41 -9.92 -18.78
C LYS A 122 -8.39 -8.76 -18.76
N GLU A 123 -8.32 -8.04 -17.65
CA GLU A 123 -7.34 -6.96 -17.46
C GLU A 123 -5.95 -7.57 -17.25
N SER A 124 -4.93 -6.93 -17.86
CA SER A 124 -3.54 -7.26 -17.58
C SER A 124 -3.15 -6.74 -16.20
N VAL A 125 -2.32 -7.48 -15.48
CA VAL A 125 -1.66 -6.97 -14.27
C VAL A 125 -0.62 -5.93 -14.72
N ALA A 126 -0.78 -4.70 -14.24
CA ALA A 126 0.16 -3.63 -14.48
C ALA A 126 1.19 -3.57 -13.34
N ALA A 127 2.46 -3.54 -13.71
CA ALA A 127 3.56 -3.33 -12.76
C ALA A 127 3.76 -1.84 -12.50
N GLN A 128 4.54 -1.51 -11.47
CA GLN A 128 4.92 -0.13 -11.22
C GLN A 128 5.55 0.54 -12.45
N ASP A 129 5.17 1.79 -12.76
CA ASP A 129 5.79 2.56 -13.85
C ASP A 129 7.30 2.79 -13.57
N ALA A 130 7.64 3.03 -12.31
CA ALA A 130 8.99 3.30 -11.82
C ALA A 130 9.20 2.80 -10.38
N GLU A 131 10.43 2.38 -10.07
CA GLU A 131 10.86 2.03 -8.71
C GLU A 131 11.41 3.25 -7.98
N LEU A 132 10.69 3.77 -6.99
CA LEU A 132 11.05 5.03 -6.31
C LEU A 132 11.61 4.83 -4.89
N GLY A 133 12.06 3.62 -4.58
CA GLY A 133 12.93 3.35 -3.43
C GLY A 133 12.34 2.46 -2.34
N ILE A 134 11.08 2.00 -2.45
CA ILE A 134 10.48 1.12 -1.43
C ILE A 134 11.32 -0.15 -1.22
N MET A 135 11.73 -0.83 -2.29
CA MET A 135 12.57 -2.03 -2.18
C MET A 135 13.94 -1.73 -1.55
N LYS A 136 14.57 -0.62 -1.95
CA LYS A 136 15.87 -0.18 -1.42
C LYS A 136 15.82 0.02 0.10
N ILE A 137 14.75 0.65 0.60
CA ILE A 137 14.65 0.89 2.04
C ILE A 137 14.33 -0.39 2.80
N LEU A 138 13.57 -1.32 2.21
CA LEU A 138 13.25 -2.61 2.81
C LEU A 138 14.51 -3.47 2.95
N GLU A 139 15.33 -3.56 1.89
CA GLU A 139 16.61 -4.28 1.91
C GLU A 139 17.59 -3.74 2.96
N ALA A 140 17.53 -2.43 3.24
CA ALA A 140 18.38 -1.80 4.24
C ALA A 140 17.89 -2.00 5.69
N ARG A 141 16.72 -2.59 5.92
CA ARG A 141 16.16 -2.76 7.26
C ARG A 141 16.93 -3.83 8.04
N PRO A 142 17.28 -3.59 9.31
CA PRO A 142 17.97 -4.59 10.15
C PRO A 142 17.19 -5.89 10.33
N SER A 143 15.86 -5.83 10.27
CA SER A 143 14.97 -6.99 10.45
C SER A 143 14.87 -7.90 9.23
N VAL A 144 15.34 -7.47 8.06
CA VAL A 144 15.30 -8.30 6.84
C VAL A 144 16.38 -9.37 6.91
N LYS A 145 15.92 -10.62 7.07
CA LYS A 145 16.77 -11.80 6.86
C LYS A 145 16.75 -12.14 5.38
N VAL A 146 17.81 -11.76 4.67
CA VAL A 146 18.06 -12.28 3.32
C VAL A 146 18.37 -13.77 3.47
N SER A 147 17.59 -14.63 2.84
CA SER A 147 17.90 -16.06 2.74
C SER A 147 19.14 -16.21 1.86
N SER A 148 20.29 -16.45 2.51
CA SER A 148 21.56 -16.81 1.89
C SER A 148 21.56 -18.25 1.37
#